data_AF-A0A3P5XJG6-F1
#
_entry.id   AF-A0A3P5XJG6-F1
#
_cell.length_a   1.000
_cell.length_b   1.000
_cell.length_c   1.000
_cell.angle_alpha   90.00
_cell.angle_beta   90.00
_cell.angle_gamma   90.00
#
_symmetry.space_group_name_H-M   'P 1'
#
loop_
_entity.id
_entity.type
_entity.pdbx_description
1 polymer ?
#
loop_
_entity_poly.entity_id
_entity_poly.type
_entity_poly.pdbx_seq_one_letter_code
_entity_poly.pdbx_strand_id
1 'polypeptide(L)'
;MGTGTLHIDLNALAANWRALDAMSGSDCLTAATVKADGYGLGVERVAKTLWHAGARRFFIAVAEEGAAIRAALGPDAEICVFSGHMETDTAALRDLHLIPMLNSIEQLTRHFERLPDHPFGVQLDTGMNRMGLEPVEWDAARAIVLERAPILVMSHLACADAPDDPMNARQLGQFRKMTDGIAAPRSLAATGGILLGEDYHFDMTRPGIGLYGGQPFADATPVVRLSLPIIQTREVAGGEIVGYGGSWMADEPTRVATLSAGYADGLIRAMGNEAVLFANGTPCPLVGRVSMDLLTADVSHLDSIPESLDILCAEQSVDDLAEAAGTIGYEILTSLGVRYHRQDSPAV
;
A
#
# COMPACT_ATOMS: atom_id res chain seq x y z
N MET A 1 14.25 14.36 20.57
CA MET A 1 13.39 13.20 20.93
C MET A 1 14.17 11.92 20.63
N GLY A 2 13.95 10.82 21.38
CA GLY A 2 14.73 9.58 21.20
C GLY A 2 14.21 8.63 20.13
N THR A 3 13.03 8.91 19.55
CA THR A 3 12.38 8.10 18.52
C THR A 3 12.22 8.89 17.22
N GLY A 4 12.21 8.19 16.09
CA GLY A 4 11.94 8.78 14.78
C GLY A 4 10.55 9.42 14.70
N THR A 5 10.42 10.46 13.87
CA THR A 5 9.15 11.15 13.60
C THR A 5 8.68 10.81 12.19
N LEU A 6 7.51 10.19 12.08
CA LEU A 6 6.84 9.90 10.81
C LEU A 6 5.78 10.98 10.56
N HIS A 7 6.06 11.88 9.64
CA HIS A 7 5.11 12.87 9.16
C HIS A 7 4.25 12.26 8.05
N ILE A 8 2.93 12.43 8.16
CA ILE A 8 1.94 11.92 7.21
C ILE A 8 1.17 13.10 6.63
N ASP A 9 1.29 13.32 5.32
CA ASP A 9 0.57 14.35 4.59
C ASP A 9 -0.77 13.83 4.07
N LEU A 10 -1.83 14.06 4.85
CA LEU A 10 -3.20 13.67 4.49
C LEU A 10 -3.74 14.50 3.30
N ASN A 11 -3.22 15.71 3.06
CA ASN A 11 -3.62 16.50 1.90
C ASN A 11 -3.03 15.90 0.62
N ALA A 12 -1.78 15.43 0.66
CA ALA A 12 -1.17 14.66 -0.43
C ALA A 12 -1.94 13.37 -0.73
N LEU A 13 -2.34 12.61 0.31
CA LEU A 13 -3.17 11.42 0.17
C LEU A 13 -4.50 11.73 -0.56
N ALA A 14 -5.19 12.79 -0.15
CA ALA A 14 -6.43 13.22 -0.80
C ALA A 14 -6.21 13.71 -2.24
N ALA A 15 -5.11 14.43 -2.50
CA ALA A 15 -4.75 14.90 -3.84
C ALA A 15 -4.47 13.74 -4.79
N ASN A 16 -3.72 12.73 -4.34
CA ASN A 16 -3.43 11.52 -5.10
C ASN A 16 -4.71 10.75 -5.45
N TRP A 17 -5.64 10.63 -4.48
CA TRP A 17 -6.94 10.01 -4.75
C TRP A 17 -7.72 10.77 -5.83
N ARG A 18 -7.81 12.10 -5.72
CA ARG A 18 -8.51 12.93 -6.72
C ARG A 18 -7.86 12.87 -8.10
N ALA A 19 -6.54 12.78 -8.16
CA ALA A 19 -5.83 12.62 -9.43
C ALA A 19 -6.17 11.29 -10.10
N LEU A 20 -6.14 10.18 -9.34
CA LEU A 20 -6.50 8.86 -9.85
C LEU A 20 -8.00 8.73 -10.19
N ASP A 21 -8.87 9.45 -9.46
CA ASP A 21 -10.29 9.59 -9.79
C ASP A 21 -10.49 10.34 -11.10
N ALA A 22 -9.81 11.46 -11.30
CA ALA A 22 -9.86 12.24 -12.54
C ALA A 22 -9.27 11.51 -13.76
N MET A 23 -8.38 10.53 -13.53
CA MET A 23 -7.86 9.63 -14.58
C MET A 23 -8.82 8.48 -14.89
N SER A 24 -9.70 8.13 -13.97
CA SER A 24 -10.72 7.11 -14.18
C SER A 24 -11.82 7.63 -15.13
N GLY A 25 -12.54 6.72 -15.79
CA GLY A 25 -13.61 7.14 -16.73
C GLY A 25 -14.71 7.91 -16.00
N SER A 26 -15.43 8.82 -16.69
CA SER A 26 -16.38 9.75 -16.06
C SER A 26 -17.54 9.07 -15.29
N ASP A 27 -17.95 7.88 -15.73
CA ASP A 27 -19.01 7.09 -15.08
C ASP A 27 -18.43 5.96 -14.19
N CYS A 28 -17.10 5.93 -14.03
CA CYS A 28 -16.40 4.92 -13.26
C CYS A 28 -16.32 5.34 -11.78
N LEU A 29 -16.67 4.43 -10.87
CA LEU A 29 -16.49 4.68 -9.44
C LEU A 29 -15.03 4.46 -9.04
N THR A 30 -14.38 5.47 -8.46
CA THR A 30 -13.04 5.30 -7.87
C THR A 30 -13.14 4.92 -6.40
N ALA A 31 -12.83 3.66 -6.08
CA ALA A 31 -12.80 3.19 -4.71
C ALA A 31 -11.50 3.59 -4.00
N ALA A 32 -11.30 3.14 -2.77
CA ALA A 32 -10.02 3.30 -2.06
C ALA A 32 -9.58 2.00 -1.37
N THR A 33 -8.38 1.53 -1.66
CA THR A 33 -7.81 0.35 -0.99
C THR A 33 -7.00 0.77 0.23
N VAL A 34 -7.43 0.36 1.42
CA VAL A 34 -6.90 0.83 2.71
C VAL A 34 -6.49 -0.30 3.66
N LYS A 35 -6.27 -1.51 3.12
CA LYS A 35 -5.78 -2.68 3.85
C LYS A 35 -4.44 -2.43 4.54
N ALA A 36 -4.06 -3.34 5.44
CA ALA A 36 -2.80 -3.30 6.18
C ALA A 36 -2.62 -1.96 6.93
N ASP A 37 -3.63 -1.59 7.71
CA ASP A 37 -3.67 -0.33 8.48
C ASP A 37 -3.50 0.93 7.61
N GLY A 38 -4.16 0.98 6.43
CA GLY A 38 -3.97 2.08 5.49
C GLY A 38 -2.54 2.14 4.96
N TYR A 39 -1.99 0.98 4.55
CA TYR A 39 -0.61 0.83 4.12
C TYR A 39 0.40 1.28 5.19
N GLY A 40 0.13 0.94 6.45
CA GLY A 40 0.99 1.27 7.60
C GLY A 40 0.88 2.71 8.10
N LEU A 41 -0.05 3.52 7.57
CA LEU A 41 -0.21 4.93 7.95
C LEU A 41 -1.30 5.20 9.01
N GLY A 42 -2.06 4.18 9.39
CA GLY A 42 -3.20 4.28 10.29
C GLY A 42 -4.51 4.33 9.52
N VAL A 43 -5.30 3.26 9.56
CA VAL A 43 -6.49 3.13 8.72
C VAL A 43 -7.56 4.17 9.06
N GLU A 44 -7.73 4.56 10.32
CA GLU A 44 -8.75 5.53 10.73
C GLU A 44 -8.54 6.90 10.05
N ARG A 45 -7.32 7.45 10.10
CA ARG A 45 -7.01 8.76 9.52
C ARG A 45 -7.05 8.72 7.99
N VAL A 46 -6.54 7.64 7.41
CA VAL A 46 -6.55 7.39 5.97
C VAL A 46 -7.98 7.31 5.45
N ALA A 47 -8.83 6.49 6.09
CA ALA A 47 -10.21 6.29 5.68
C ALA A 47 -11.02 7.59 5.76
N LYS A 48 -10.91 8.35 6.87
CA LYS A 48 -11.60 9.65 7.01
C LYS A 48 -11.17 10.65 5.94
N THR A 49 -9.87 10.73 5.68
CA THR A 49 -9.32 11.63 4.65
C THR A 49 -9.87 11.30 3.26
N LEU A 50 -9.86 10.03 2.89
CA LEU A 50 -10.34 9.57 1.58
C LEU A 50 -11.87 9.70 1.46
N TRP A 51 -12.61 9.51 2.55
CA TRP A 51 -14.05 9.79 2.61
C TRP A 51 -14.36 11.26 2.32
N HIS A 52 -13.64 12.19 2.96
CA HIS A 52 -13.78 13.62 2.69
C HIS A 52 -13.30 14.01 1.28
N ALA A 53 -12.34 13.27 0.71
CA ALA A 53 -11.89 13.48 -0.66
C ALA A 53 -12.96 13.10 -1.70
N GLY A 54 -13.77 12.09 -1.41
CA GLY A 54 -14.89 11.66 -2.27
C GLY A 54 -15.13 10.15 -2.28
N ALA A 55 -14.21 9.33 -1.76
CA ALA A 55 -14.34 7.88 -1.76
C ALA A 55 -15.56 7.42 -0.95
N ARG A 56 -16.33 6.47 -1.49
CA ARG A 56 -17.50 5.87 -0.81
C ARG A 56 -17.38 4.36 -0.61
N ARG A 57 -16.56 3.69 -1.42
CA ARG A 57 -16.28 2.26 -1.33
C ARG A 57 -14.81 2.03 -0.98
N PHE A 58 -14.58 1.23 0.05
CA PHE A 58 -13.27 0.92 0.60
C PHE A 58 -12.97 -0.56 0.46
N PHE A 59 -11.71 -0.90 0.24
CA PHE A 59 -11.26 -2.28 0.15
C PHE A 59 -10.23 -2.60 1.23
N ILE A 60 -10.48 -3.70 1.94
CA ILE A 60 -9.61 -4.28 2.98
C ILE A 60 -9.22 -5.71 2.64
N ALA A 61 -8.16 -6.21 3.29
CA ALA A 61 -7.68 -7.57 3.03
C ALA A 61 -8.58 -8.62 3.69
N VAL A 62 -8.87 -8.43 4.98
CA VAL A 62 -9.55 -9.40 5.85
C VAL A 62 -10.62 -8.72 6.70
N ALA A 63 -11.61 -9.48 7.18
CA ALA A 63 -12.79 -8.94 7.86
C ALA A 63 -12.43 -8.18 9.16
N GLU A 64 -11.36 -8.59 9.83
CA GLU A 64 -10.87 -8.00 11.09
C GLU A 64 -10.47 -6.52 10.93
N GLU A 65 -10.04 -6.11 9.74
CA GLU A 65 -9.71 -4.71 9.45
C GLU A 65 -10.97 -3.82 9.40
N GLY A 66 -12.15 -4.41 9.16
CA GLY A 66 -13.40 -3.68 8.90
C GLY A 66 -13.93 -2.91 10.11
N ALA A 67 -13.66 -3.37 11.33
CA ALA A 67 -14.16 -2.73 12.55
C ALA A 67 -13.64 -1.29 12.70
N ALA A 68 -12.35 -1.07 12.44
CA ALA A 68 -11.73 0.24 12.55
C ALA A 68 -12.31 1.23 11.54
N ILE A 69 -12.52 0.79 10.29
CA ILE A 69 -13.09 1.64 9.23
C ILE A 69 -14.56 1.94 9.52
N ARG A 70 -15.35 0.93 9.93
CA ARG A 70 -16.76 1.11 10.27
C ARG A 70 -16.93 2.09 11.43
N ALA A 71 -16.08 2.00 12.46
CA ALA A 71 -16.06 2.96 13.55
C ALA A 71 -15.67 4.37 13.10
N ALA A 72 -14.73 4.49 12.16
CA ALA A 72 -14.24 5.76 11.64
C ALA A 72 -15.24 6.49 10.73
N LEU A 73 -15.96 5.76 9.88
CA LEU A 73 -16.77 6.31 8.79
C LEU A 73 -18.29 6.18 9.01
N GLY A 74 -18.73 5.33 9.93
CA GLY A 74 -20.15 5.06 10.14
C GLY A 74 -20.75 4.13 9.06
N PRO A 75 -22.09 3.98 9.02
CA PRO A 75 -22.77 2.94 8.23
C PRO A 75 -22.77 3.18 6.72
N ASP A 76 -22.60 4.42 6.27
CA ASP A 76 -22.75 4.79 4.85
C ASP A 76 -21.58 4.34 3.96
N ALA A 77 -20.42 4.04 4.55
CA ALA A 77 -19.29 3.51 3.81
C ALA A 77 -19.51 2.05 3.41
N GLU A 78 -19.31 1.74 2.13
CA GLU A 78 -19.25 0.35 1.67
C GLU A 78 -17.84 -0.19 1.90
N ILE A 79 -17.72 -1.31 2.61
CA ILE A 79 -16.42 -1.89 2.98
C ILE A 79 -16.34 -3.30 2.41
N CYS A 80 -15.55 -3.45 1.35
CA CYS A 80 -15.35 -4.70 0.62
C CYS A 80 -14.14 -5.47 1.16
N VAL A 81 -14.26 -6.79 1.32
CA VAL A 81 -13.22 -7.67 1.90
C VAL A 81 -12.67 -8.60 0.83
N PHE A 82 -11.37 -8.48 0.51
CA PHE A 82 -10.75 -9.27 -0.55
C PHE A 82 -10.68 -10.77 -0.23
N SER A 83 -10.49 -11.18 1.02
CA SER A 83 -10.43 -12.59 1.41
C SER A 83 -11.76 -13.33 1.24
N GLY A 84 -12.86 -12.62 1.01
CA GLY A 84 -14.19 -13.19 0.87
C GLY A 84 -14.82 -13.54 2.23
N HIS A 85 -15.63 -14.60 2.24
CA HIS A 85 -16.35 -15.05 3.44
C HIS A 85 -15.65 -16.28 4.02
N MET A 86 -14.76 -16.10 5.00
CA MET A 86 -14.11 -17.23 5.69
C MET A 86 -15.05 -17.85 6.72
N GLU A 87 -14.70 -19.05 7.18
CA GLU A 87 -15.51 -19.85 8.10
C GLU A 87 -15.93 -19.11 9.38
N THR A 88 -15.06 -18.24 9.88
CA THR A 88 -15.22 -17.49 11.13
C THR A 88 -15.84 -16.11 10.94
N ASP A 89 -16.06 -15.66 9.70
CA ASP A 89 -16.33 -14.24 9.43
C ASP A 89 -17.82 -13.89 9.48
N THR A 90 -18.72 -14.89 9.49
CA THR A 90 -20.17 -14.69 9.34
C THR A 90 -20.72 -13.59 10.27
N ALA A 91 -20.30 -13.58 11.54
CA ALA A 91 -20.73 -12.55 12.50
C ALA A 91 -20.15 -11.18 12.15
N ALA A 92 -18.85 -11.08 11.86
CA ALA A 92 -18.20 -9.83 11.49
C ALA A 92 -18.79 -9.21 10.22
N LEU A 93 -19.00 -10.02 9.17
CA LEU A 93 -19.59 -9.56 7.91
C LEU A 93 -20.99 -8.97 8.13
N ARG A 94 -21.84 -9.65 8.91
CA ARG A 94 -23.19 -9.20 9.22
C ARG A 94 -23.17 -7.95 10.10
N ASP A 95 -22.50 -8.02 11.24
CA ASP A 95 -22.61 -7.01 12.30
C ASP A 95 -21.93 -5.69 11.87
N LEU A 96 -20.87 -5.76 11.06
CA LEU A 96 -20.16 -4.60 10.51
C LEU A 96 -20.60 -4.24 9.08
N HIS A 97 -21.58 -4.95 8.51
CA HIS A 97 -22.07 -4.75 7.14
C HIS A 97 -20.91 -4.74 6.11
N LEU A 98 -20.01 -5.72 6.19
CA LEU A 98 -18.87 -5.87 5.28
C LEU A 98 -19.29 -6.72 4.07
N ILE A 99 -18.75 -6.40 2.91
CA ILE A 99 -19.13 -7.01 1.63
C ILE A 99 -18.00 -7.93 1.16
N PRO A 100 -18.12 -9.27 1.32
CA PRO A 100 -17.06 -10.19 0.92
C PRO A 100 -16.95 -10.29 -0.61
N MET A 101 -15.72 -10.27 -1.13
CA MET A 101 -15.41 -10.68 -2.51
C MET A 101 -15.20 -12.19 -2.53
N LEU A 102 -16.18 -12.95 -2.99
CA LEU A 102 -16.17 -14.41 -2.94
C LEU A 102 -15.22 -14.96 -4.01
N ASN A 103 -14.26 -15.79 -3.57
CA ASN A 103 -13.12 -16.24 -4.38
C ASN A 103 -13.21 -17.73 -4.79
N SER A 104 -14.15 -18.50 -4.25
CA SER A 104 -14.26 -19.94 -4.50
C SER A 104 -15.71 -20.44 -4.39
N ILE A 105 -15.98 -21.62 -4.95
CA ILE A 105 -17.29 -22.30 -4.84
C ILE A 105 -17.66 -22.58 -3.37
N GLU A 106 -16.67 -22.87 -2.53
CA GLU A 106 -16.87 -23.06 -1.09
C GLU A 106 -17.35 -21.76 -0.42
N GLN A 107 -16.72 -20.63 -0.75
CA GLN A 107 -17.15 -19.32 -0.23
C GLN A 107 -18.53 -18.91 -0.74
N LEU A 108 -18.85 -19.19 -2.02
CA LEU A 108 -20.19 -18.98 -2.57
C LEU A 108 -21.24 -19.77 -1.78
N THR A 109 -21.03 -21.08 -1.62
CA THR A 109 -21.94 -21.96 -0.87
C THR A 109 -22.12 -21.46 0.56
N ARG A 110 -21.02 -21.21 1.27
CA ARG A 110 -21.05 -20.68 2.64
C ARG A 110 -21.83 -19.38 2.74
N HIS A 111 -21.59 -18.44 1.82
CA HIS A 111 -22.26 -17.15 1.84
C HIS A 111 -23.75 -17.27 1.58
N PHE A 112 -24.16 -18.03 0.55
CA PHE A 112 -25.57 -18.20 0.22
C PHE A 112 -26.36 -18.98 1.28
N GLU A 113 -25.70 -19.85 2.05
CA GLU A 113 -26.33 -20.58 3.15
C GLU A 113 -26.43 -19.74 4.44
N ARG A 114 -25.37 -19.04 4.81
CA ARG A 114 -25.27 -18.37 6.12
C ARG A 114 -25.74 -16.91 6.10
N LEU A 115 -25.66 -16.25 4.94
CA LEU A 115 -25.96 -14.84 4.74
C LEU A 115 -26.70 -14.63 3.39
N PRO A 116 -27.86 -15.30 3.17
CA PRO A 116 -28.51 -15.38 1.85
C PRO A 116 -28.89 -14.03 1.23
N ASP A 117 -29.17 -13.02 2.05
CA ASP A 117 -29.61 -11.67 1.63
C ASP A 117 -28.50 -10.61 1.80
N HIS A 118 -27.29 -11.02 2.20
CA HIS A 118 -26.19 -10.08 2.45
C HIS A 118 -25.48 -9.73 1.14
N PRO A 119 -25.07 -8.47 0.94
CA PRO A 119 -24.36 -8.07 -0.27
C PRO A 119 -23.01 -8.81 -0.39
N PHE A 120 -22.65 -9.14 -1.62
CA PHE A 120 -21.37 -9.76 -1.95
C PHE A 120 -20.87 -9.29 -3.32
N GLY A 121 -19.57 -9.48 -3.56
CA GLY A 121 -19.00 -9.46 -4.90
C GLY A 121 -18.33 -10.78 -5.21
N VAL A 122 -17.84 -10.95 -6.43
CA VAL A 122 -17.11 -12.14 -6.87
C VAL A 122 -15.78 -11.72 -7.47
N GLN A 123 -14.73 -12.45 -7.12
CA GLN A 123 -13.42 -12.31 -7.74
C GLN A 123 -13.19 -13.47 -8.71
N LEU A 124 -12.69 -13.13 -9.89
CA LEU A 124 -12.36 -14.04 -10.98
C LEU A 124 -10.85 -14.11 -11.15
N ASP A 125 -10.32 -15.30 -11.42
CA ASP A 125 -8.93 -15.44 -11.82
C ASP A 125 -8.78 -15.33 -13.35
N THR A 126 -8.08 -14.30 -13.79
CA THR A 126 -7.79 -14.04 -15.21
C THR A 126 -6.36 -14.41 -15.61
N GLY A 127 -5.60 -15.01 -14.68
CA GLY A 127 -4.24 -15.50 -14.89
C GLY A 127 -3.22 -15.09 -13.82
N MET A 128 -3.64 -14.45 -12.73
CA MET A 128 -2.73 -14.14 -11.61
C MET A 128 -2.45 -15.39 -10.77
N ASN A 129 -3.34 -16.39 -10.79
CA ASN A 129 -3.20 -17.66 -10.07
C ASN A 129 -3.00 -17.47 -8.56
N ARG A 130 -3.77 -16.54 -7.98
CA ARG A 130 -3.68 -16.18 -6.55
C ARG A 130 -4.99 -16.34 -5.81
N MET A 131 -6.06 -15.72 -6.32
CA MET A 131 -7.41 -15.77 -5.74
C MET A 131 -8.45 -15.49 -6.83
N GLY A 132 -9.58 -16.20 -6.76
CA GLY A 132 -10.73 -16.00 -7.62
C GLY A 132 -11.17 -17.29 -8.30
N LEU A 133 -12.40 -17.29 -8.80
CA LEU A 133 -12.94 -18.41 -9.57
C LEU A 133 -12.22 -18.52 -10.91
N GLU A 134 -11.75 -19.72 -11.23
CA GLU A 134 -11.23 -20.02 -12.55
C GLU A 134 -12.34 -19.98 -13.61
N PRO A 135 -12.01 -19.85 -14.91
CA PRO A 135 -13.02 -19.76 -15.98
C PRO A 135 -14.07 -20.88 -15.96
N VAL A 136 -13.65 -22.12 -15.69
CA VAL A 136 -14.55 -23.29 -15.64
C VAL A 136 -15.49 -23.22 -14.44
N GLU A 137 -14.97 -22.81 -13.27
CA GLU A 137 -15.78 -22.65 -12.06
C GLU A 137 -16.79 -21.52 -12.21
N TRP A 138 -16.34 -20.39 -12.78
CA TRP A 138 -17.21 -19.27 -13.08
C TRP A 138 -18.31 -19.68 -14.06
N ASP A 139 -17.99 -20.34 -15.17
CA ASP A 139 -18.99 -20.80 -16.12
C ASP A 139 -20.06 -21.71 -15.49
N ALA A 140 -19.65 -22.58 -14.55
CA ALA A 140 -20.57 -23.44 -13.82
C ALA A 140 -21.45 -22.68 -12.81
N ALA A 141 -20.92 -21.65 -12.16
CA ALA A 141 -21.61 -20.93 -11.08
C ALA A 141 -22.30 -19.63 -11.53
N ARG A 142 -21.95 -19.06 -12.70
CA ARG A 142 -22.31 -17.68 -13.06
C ARG A 142 -23.80 -17.42 -13.05
N ALA A 143 -24.62 -18.37 -13.51
CA ALA A 143 -26.06 -18.18 -13.60
C ALA A 143 -26.67 -17.98 -12.20
N ILE A 144 -26.29 -18.84 -11.26
CA ILE A 144 -26.73 -18.80 -9.86
C ILE A 144 -26.21 -17.54 -9.17
N VAL A 145 -24.94 -17.19 -9.42
CA VAL A 145 -24.34 -15.97 -8.87
C VAL A 145 -25.09 -14.73 -9.36
N LEU A 146 -25.28 -14.59 -10.67
CA LEU A 146 -25.88 -13.39 -11.27
C LEU A 146 -27.36 -13.24 -10.92
N GLU A 147 -28.10 -14.34 -10.71
CA GLU A 147 -29.48 -14.30 -10.18
C GLU A 147 -29.55 -13.64 -8.79
N ARG A 148 -28.47 -13.75 -8.00
CA ARG A 148 -28.34 -13.11 -6.69
C ARG A 148 -27.75 -11.70 -6.73
N ALA A 149 -27.58 -11.13 -7.93
CA ALA A 149 -27.19 -9.74 -8.15
C ALA A 149 -25.93 -9.31 -7.35
N PRO A 150 -24.73 -9.86 -7.64
CA PRO A 150 -23.51 -9.42 -6.98
C PRO A 150 -23.29 -7.93 -7.22
N ILE A 151 -22.85 -7.23 -6.18
CA ILE A 151 -22.60 -5.78 -6.26
C ILE A 151 -21.37 -5.44 -7.11
N LEU A 152 -20.53 -6.44 -7.38
CA LEU A 152 -19.29 -6.32 -8.13
C LEU A 152 -18.80 -7.67 -8.63
N VAL A 153 -18.33 -7.72 -9.87
CA VAL A 153 -17.50 -8.81 -10.40
C VAL A 153 -16.13 -8.23 -10.75
N MET A 154 -15.06 -8.75 -10.13
CA MET A 154 -13.73 -8.18 -10.25
C MET A 154 -12.65 -9.19 -10.59
N SER A 155 -11.54 -8.70 -11.11
CA SER A 155 -10.28 -9.43 -11.20
C SER A 155 -9.12 -8.48 -10.90
N HIS A 156 -7.88 -8.96 -11.01
CA HIS A 156 -6.69 -8.16 -10.70
C HIS A 156 -5.56 -8.45 -11.68
N LEU A 157 -4.95 -7.39 -12.21
CA LEU A 157 -3.80 -7.48 -13.10
C LEU A 157 -2.54 -7.89 -12.33
N ALA A 158 -1.70 -8.72 -12.96
CA ALA A 158 -0.47 -9.23 -12.39
C ALA A 158 0.74 -8.34 -12.69
N CYS A 159 0.75 -7.66 -13.84
CA CYS A 159 1.93 -6.98 -14.41
C CYS A 159 1.64 -5.51 -14.78
N ALA A 160 0.68 -4.87 -14.10
CA ALA A 160 0.25 -3.50 -14.43
C ALA A 160 1.29 -2.43 -14.08
N ASP A 161 2.34 -2.81 -13.35
CA ASP A 161 3.56 -2.03 -13.09
C ASP A 161 4.52 -2.01 -14.29
N ALA A 162 4.37 -2.93 -15.24
CA ALA A 162 5.09 -2.95 -16.52
C ALA A 162 4.08 -2.73 -17.67
N PRO A 163 3.87 -1.48 -18.14
CA PRO A 163 2.78 -1.16 -19.06
C PRO A 163 2.77 -1.98 -20.35
N ASP A 164 3.95 -2.26 -20.89
CA ASP A 164 4.13 -3.00 -22.15
C ASP A 164 4.08 -4.54 -21.98
N ASP A 165 3.86 -5.06 -20.75
CA ASP A 165 3.82 -6.49 -20.53
C ASP A 165 2.60 -7.12 -21.23
N PRO A 166 2.79 -8.14 -22.10
CA PRO A 166 1.70 -8.77 -22.84
C PRO A 166 0.65 -9.45 -21.95
N MET A 167 0.99 -9.73 -20.68
CA MET A 167 0.05 -10.25 -19.68
C MET A 167 -1.12 -9.28 -19.45
N ASN A 168 -0.90 -7.97 -19.51
CA ASN A 168 -1.96 -6.98 -19.28
C ASN A 168 -3.07 -7.12 -20.32
N ALA A 169 -2.72 -7.21 -21.61
CA ALA A 169 -3.69 -7.43 -22.69
C ALA A 169 -4.35 -8.82 -22.59
N ARG A 170 -3.60 -9.85 -22.19
CA ARG A 170 -4.12 -11.21 -22.00
C ARG A 170 -5.19 -11.26 -20.90
N GLN A 171 -4.92 -10.67 -19.74
CA GLN A 171 -5.87 -10.62 -18.62
C GLN A 171 -7.10 -9.79 -18.97
N LEU A 172 -6.93 -8.67 -19.67
CA LEU A 172 -8.06 -7.86 -20.15
C LEU A 172 -8.98 -8.68 -21.07
N GLY A 173 -8.42 -9.41 -22.05
CA GLY A 173 -9.17 -10.26 -22.95
C GLY A 173 -9.90 -11.39 -22.21
N GLN A 174 -9.25 -12.04 -21.25
CA GLN A 174 -9.87 -13.07 -20.43
C GLN A 174 -11.00 -12.50 -19.54
N PHE A 175 -10.80 -11.33 -18.94
CA PHE A 175 -11.82 -10.67 -18.12
C PHE A 175 -13.06 -10.31 -18.94
N ARG A 176 -12.89 -9.74 -20.15
CA ARG A 176 -13.99 -9.50 -21.10
C ARG A 176 -14.72 -10.79 -21.45
N LYS A 177 -13.99 -11.86 -21.81
CA LYS A 177 -14.59 -13.17 -22.11
C LYS A 177 -15.45 -13.71 -20.96
N MET A 178 -15.03 -13.50 -19.71
CA MET A 178 -15.77 -13.99 -18.53
C MET A 178 -16.94 -13.10 -18.12
N THR A 179 -16.96 -11.83 -18.51
CA THR A 179 -17.88 -10.82 -17.93
C THR A 179 -18.72 -10.06 -18.95
N ASP A 180 -18.45 -10.15 -20.24
CA ASP A 180 -19.25 -9.44 -21.24
C ASP A 180 -20.69 -9.92 -21.24
N GLY A 181 -21.63 -8.98 -21.19
CA GLY A 181 -23.07 -9.24 -21.14
C GLY A 181 -23.65 -9.47 -19.74
N ILE A 182 -22.85 -9.42 -18.67
CA ILE A 182 -23.38 -9.41 -17.31
C ILE A 182 -23.93 -8.03 -16.93
N ALA A 183 -24.93 -7.99 -16.05
CA ALA A 183 -25.50 -6.74 -15.55
C ALA A 183 -24.75 -6.17 -14.33
N ALA A 184 -23.94 -6.98 -13.65
CA ALA A 184 -23.21 -6.57 -12.46
C ALA A 184 -22.05 -5.62 -12.82
N PRO A 185 -21.75 -4.61 -11.97
CA PRO A 185 -20.58 -3.76 -12.16
C PRO A 185 -19.28 -4.56 -12.21
N ARG A 186 -18.34 -4.12 -13.05
CA ARG A 186 -17.06 -4.79 -13.31
C ARG A 186 -15.87 -3.96 -12.85
N SER A 187 -14.84 -4.61 -12.36
CA SER A 187 -13.62 -3.92 -11.90
C SER A 187 -12.36 -4.73 -12.12
N LEU A 188 -11.42 -4.19 -12.89
CA LEU A 188 -10.13 -4.82 -13.16
C LEU A 188 -8.96 -4.00 -12.60
N ALA A 189 -9.01 -2.68 -12.78
CA ALA A 189 -7.93 -1.77 -12.45
C ALA A 189 -7.77 -1.53 -10.94
N ALA A 190 -6.55 -1.80 -10.43
CA ALA A 190 -5.98 -1.08 -9.29
C ALA A 190 -5.12 0.08 -9.79
N THR A 191 -4.18 0.61 -8.99
CA THR A 191 -3.32 1.76 -9.40
C THR A 191 -2.74 1.60 -10.81
N GLY A 192 -1.96 0.56 -11.08
CA GLY A 192 -1.34 0.38 -12.41
C GLY A 192 -2.37 0.25 -13.54
N GLY A 193 -3.50 -0.43 -13.28
CA GLY A 193 -4.56 -0.58 -14.27
C GLY A 193 -5.26 0.74 -14.63
N ILE A 194 -5.32 1.70 -13.71
CA ILE A 194 -5.81 3.06 -14.02
C ILE A 194 -4.85 3.74 -15.01
N LEU A 195 -3.55 3.52 -14.84
CA LEU A 195 -2.52 4.13 -15.70
C LEU A 195 -2.44 3.48 -17.09
N LEU A 196 -2.93 2.24 -17.24
CA LEU A 196 -3.04 1.58 -18.55
C LEU A 196 -4.17 2.16 -19.42
N GLY A 197 -5.12 2.88 -18.82
CA GLY A 197 -6.17 3.62 -19.54
C GLY A 197 -7.55 2.98 -19.50
N GLU A 198 -8.52 3.69 -20.11
CA GLU A 198 -9.96 3.47 -19.94
C GLU A 198 -10.46 2.06 -20.26
N ASP A 199 -9.78 1.34 -21.15
CA ASP A 199 -10.07 -0.06 -21.48
C ASP A 199 -10.04 -0.99 -20.26
N TYR A 200 -9.30 -0.62 -19.21
CA TYR A 200 -9.10 -1.37 -17.96
C TYR A 200 -9.97 -0.87 -16.79
N HIS A 201 -10.61 0.29 -16.92
CA HIS A 201 -11.32 0.94 -15.80
C HIS A 201 -12.64 0.22 -15.50
N PHE A 202 -13.38 -0.16 -16.55
CA PHE A 202 -14.73 -0.69 -16.45
C PHE A 202 -15.60 0.22 -15.57
N ASP A 203 -16.41 -0.34 -14.67
CA ASP A 203 -17.38 0.39 -13.87
C ASP A 203 -16.77 0.89 -12.55
N MET A 204 -15.62 0.36 -12.13
CA MET A 204 -14.97 0.74 -10.88
C MET A 204 -13.46 0.51 -10.90
N THR A 205 -12.68 1.45 -10.36
CA THR A 205 -11.24 1.30 -10.11
C THR A 205 -10.92 1.20 -8.61
N ARG A 206 -9.77 0.61 -8.27
CA ARG A 206 -9.38 0.28 -6.88
C ARG A 206 -7.95 0.77 -6.57
N PRO A 207 -7.67 2.07 -6.63
CA PRO A 207 -6.33 2.57 -6.33
C PRO A 207 -5.89 2.16 -4.92
N GLY A 208 -4.62 1.83 -4.80
CA GLY A 208 -3.96 1.42 -3.57
C GLY A 208 -2.69 2.23 -3.37
N ILE A 209 -1.52 1.68 -3.73
CA ILE A 209 -0.22 2.35 -3.50
C ILE A 209 -0.11 3.77 -4.07
N GLY A 210 -0.78 4.06 -5.18
CA GLY A 210 -0.74 5.38 -5.81
C GLY A 210 -1.38 6.45 -4.93
N LEU A 211 -2.31 6.06 -4.05
CA LEU A 211 -2.85 6.96 -3.02
C LEU A 211 -1.75 7.42 -2.07
N TYR A 212 -0.78 6.54 -1.79
CA TYR A 212 0.27 6.72 -0.78
C TYR A 212 1.59 7.27 -1.33
N GLY A 213 1.60 7.76 -2.58
CA GLY A 213 2.80 8.35 -3.17
C GLY A 213 3.78 7.33 -3.75
N GLY A 214 3.35 6.11 -4.06
CA GLY A 214 4.22 5.08 -4.61
C GLY A 214 3.91 4.65 -6.04
N GLN A 215 4.90 4.04 -6.68
CA GLN A 215 4.86 3.54 -8.05
C GLN A 215 3.78 2.45 -8.24
N PRO A 216 3.16 2.35 -9.44
CA PRO A 216 3.57 2.98 -10.70
C PRO A 216 3.03 4.41 -10.96
N PHE A 217 2.37 5.05 -9.98
CA PHE A 217 1.83 6.39 -10.19
C PHE A 217 2.91 7.46 -9.97
N ALA A 218 3.71 7.73 -11.00
CA ALA A 218 4.86 8.64 -10.92
C ALA A 218 4.50 10.10 -10.56
N ASP A 219 3.29 10.57 -10.93
CA ASP A 219 2.82 11.92 -10.58
C ASP A 219 2.25 12.00 -9.15
N ALA A 220 2.30 10.91 -8.38
CA ALA A 220 1.81 10.91 -7.01
C ALA A 220 2.65 11.86 -6.14
N THR A 221 1.98 12.68 -5.33
CA THR A 221 2.63 13.47 -4.29
C THR A 221 3.05 12.55 -3.13
N PRO A 222 4.31 12.60 -2.66
CA PRO A 222 4.74 11.81 -1.51
C PRO A 222 3.88 12.08 -0.27
N VAL A 223 3.44 11.01 0.40
CA VAL A 223 2.55 11.09 1.57
C VAL A 223 3.31 11.02 2.88
N VAL A 224 4.56 10.55 2.87
CA VAL A 224 5.35 10.33 4.10
C VAL A 224 6.69 11.04 4.07
N ARG A 225 7.09 11.56 5.23
CA ARG A 225 8.48 11.95 5.54
C ARG A 225 8.89 11.32 6.85
N LEU A 226 10.07 10.72 6.91
CA LEU A 226 10.58 10.02 8.09
C LEU A 226 11.91 10.62 8.53
N SER A 227 11.89 11.32 9.67
CA SER A 227 13.05 11.95 10.29
C SER A 227 13.56 11.13 11.46
N LEU A 228 14.86 10.81 11.46
CA LEU A 228 15.51 9.96 12.44
C LEU A 228 16.47 10.80 13.30
N PRO A 229 16.34 10.81 14.64
CA PRO A 229 17.21 11.62 15.49
C PRO A 229 18.63 11.05 15.53
N ILE A 230 19.62 11.94 15.43
CA ILE A 230 21.02 11.62 15.70
C ILE A 230 21.19 11.56 17.22
N ILE A 231 21.62 10.41 17.73
CA ILE A 231 21.82 10.19 19.17
C ILE A 231 23.30 10.20 19.57
N GLN A 232 24.19 10.02 18.60
CA GLN A 232 25.63 10.07 18.83
C GLN A 232 26.37 10.45 17.54
N THR A 233 27.50 11.11 17.69
CA THR A 233 28.45 11.34 16.59
C THR A 233 29.84 10.90 17.05
N ARG A 234 30.62 10.30 16.14
CA ARG A 234 31.94 9.75 16.43
C ARG A 234 32.90 10.04 15.28
N GLU A 235 34.15 10.31 15.61
CA GLU A 235 35.25 10.28 14.64
C GLU A 235 35.72 8.82 14.51
N VAL A 236 35.84 8.33 13.28
CA VAL A 236 36.28 6.98 12.91
C VAL A 236 37.55 7.14 12.08
N ALA A 237 38.65 6.54 12.52
CA ALA A 237 39.93 6.66 11.82
C ALA A 237 39.95 5.80 10.54
N GLY A 238 40.82 6.16 9.59
CA GLY A 238 41.07 5.31 8.42
C GLY A 238 41.51 3.90 8.82
N GLY A 239 40.89 2.89 8.23
CA GLY A 239 41.05 1.47 8.53
C GLY A 239 40.12 0.91 9.62
N GLU A 240 39.35 1.76 10.31
CA GLU A 240 38.34 1.29 11.28
C GLU A 240 37.03 0.88 10.57
N ILE A 241 36.30 -0.04 11.18
CA ILE A 241 35.05 -0.60 10.64
C ILE A 241 33.80 -0.05 11.33
N VAL A 242 32.67 -0.06 10.62
CA VAL A 242 31.36 0.30 11.17
C VAL A 242 30.36 -0.86 11.05
N GLY A 243 29.66 -1.14 12.16
CA GLY A 243 28.52 -2.05 12.19
C GLY A 243 28.86 -3.55 12.13
N TYR A 244 27.81 -4.36 12.06
CA TYR A 244 27.93 -5.82 12.16
C TYR A 244 28.66 -6.45 10.97
N GLY A 245 29.73 -7.20 11.27
CA GLY A 245 30.51 -7.92 10.28
C GLY A 245 31.46 -7.04 9.48
N GLY A 246 31.64 -5.77 9.86
CA GLY A 246 32.56 -4.84 9.20
C GLY A 246 32.26 -4.66 7.72
N SER A 247 30.98 -4.56 7.34
CA SER A 247 30.57 -4.41 5.94
C SER A 247 30.96 -3.06 5.34
N TRP A 248 31.47 -2.15 6.15
CA TRP A 248 32.02 -0.88 5.75
C TRP A 248 33.28 -0.59 6.59
N MET A 249 34.30 -0.07 5.93
CA MET A 249 35.57 0.32 6.52
C MET A 249 35.88 1.74 6.03
N ALA A 250 36.31 2.61 6.93
CA ALA A 250 36.68 3.97 6.59
C ALA A 250 38.00 3.97 5.82
N ASP A 251 38.02 4.58 4.62
CA ASP A 251 39.27 4.75 3.88
C ASP A 251 40.09 5.93 4.43
N GLU A 252 39.41 6.94 4.97
CA GLU A 252 39.99 8.14 5.57
C GLU A 252 39.28 8.52 6.88
N PRO A 253 39.81 9.44 7.70
CA PRO A 253 39.13 9.91 8.89
C PRO A 253 37.70 10.40 8.57
N THR A 254 36.71 9.73 9.12
CA THR A 254 35.29 9.90 8.79
C THR A 254 34.51 10.23 10.06
N ARG A 255 33.63 11.23 10.00
CA ARG A 255 32.65 11.52 11.04
C ARG A 255 31.37 10.73 10.78
N VAL A 256 31.02 9.84 11.71
CA VAL A 256 29.84 8.98 11.62
C VAL A 256 28.79 9.41 12.64
N ALA A 257 27.57 9.63 12.17
CA ALA A 257 26.39 9.85 13.00
C ALA A 257 25.64 8.54 13.22
N THR A 258 25.28 8.25 14.46
CA THR A 258 24.40 7.13 14.83
C THR A 258 22.97 7.63 15.02
N LEU A 259 22.01 7.02 14.34
CA LEU A 259 20.60 7.40 14.37
C LEU A 259 19.76 6.36 15.12
N SER A 260 18.72 6.83 15.82
CA SER A 260 17.80 5.99 16.61
C SER A 260 16.62 5.47 15.77
N ALA A 261 16.89 4.49 14.93
CA ALA A 261 15.92 3.61 14.29
C ALA A 261 16.63 2.41 13.67
N GLY A 262 15.94 1.29 13.51
CA GLY A 262 16.49 0.13 12.81
C GLY A 262 15.41 -0.80 12.27
N TYR A 263 15.79 -2.07 12.05
CA TYR A 263 14.85 -3.04 11.48
C TYR A 263 13.69 -3.41 12.40
N ALA A 264 13.79 -3.16 13.71
CA ALA A 264 12.66 -3.31 14.63
C ALA A 264 11.63 -2.18 14.51
N ASP A 265 11.97 -1.09 13.82
CA ASP A 265 11.10 0.03 13.49
C ASP A 265 10.62 -0.02 12.03
N GLY A 266 11.05 -1.02 11.25
CA GLY A 266 10.61 -1.21 9.86
C GLY A 266 11.65 -0.93 8.79
N LEU A 267 12.84 -0.47 9.16
CA LEU A 267 13.90 -0.20 8.19
C LEU A 267 14.59 -1.50 7.78
N ILE A 268 14.37 -1.92 6.54
CA ILE A 268 14.79 -3.23 6.04
C ILE A 268 16.30 -3.39 6.11
N ARG A 269 16.75 -4.46 6.78
CA ARG A 269 18.18 -4.70 7.03
C ARG A 269 19.02 -4.80 5.74
N ALA A 270 18.41 -5.25 4.65
CA ALA A 270 19.06 -5.42 3.35
C ALA A 270 19.53 -4.10 2.72
N MET A 271 18.92 -2.96 3.07
CA MET A 271 19.26 -1.66 2.47
C MET A 271 20.74 -1.28 2.68
N GLY A 272 21.31 -1.66 3.83
CA GLY A 272 22.74 -1.56 4.10
C GLY A 272 23.40 -0.28 3.58
N ASN A 273 24.54 -0.43 2.91
CA ASN A 273 25.31 0.69 2.37
C ASN A 273 24.68 1.34 1.12
N GLU A 274 23.59 0.79 0.57
CA GLU A 274 22.91 1.34 -0.61
C GLU A 274 21.91 2.43 -0.22
N ALA A 275 21.51 2.50 1.06
CA ALA A 275 20.61 3.54 1.54
C ALA A 275 21.31 4.87 1.75
N VAL A 276 20.59 5.96 1.53
CA VAL A 276 21.03 7.33 1.77
C VAL A 276 20.08 8.01 2.76
N LEU A 277 20.63 8.82 3.65
CA LEU A 277 19.85 9.74 4.49
C LEU A 277 20.11 11.17 4.04
N PHE A 278 19.29 12.13 4.47
CA PHE A 278 19.40 13.52 4.01
C PHE A 278 19.43 14.51 5.17
N ALA A 279 20.39 15.43 5.12
CA ALA A 279 20.49 16.63 5.96
C ALA A 279 20.06 17.86 5.16
N ASN A 280 18.78 18.25 5.26
CA ASN A 280 18.22 19.39 4.52
C ASN A 280 18.53 19.33 3.01
N GLY A 281 18.28 18.18 2.38
CA GLY A 281 18.57 17.93 0.96
C GLY A 281 20.02 17.53 0.65
N THR A 282 20.93 17.55 1.63
CA THR A 282 22.31 17.08 1.45
C THR A 282 22.40 15.58 1.75
N PRO A 283 22.86 14.73 0.81
CA PRO A 283 22.90 13.27 1.00
C PRO A 283 24.00 12.86 1.99
N CYS A 284 23.67 11.94 2.89
CA CYS A 284 24.50 11.34 3.92
C CYS A 284 24.42 9.82 3.78
N PRO A 285 25.38 9.16 3.10
CA PRO A 285 25.34 7.73 2.86
C PRO A 285 25.25 6.91 4.14
N LEU A 286 24.44 5.85 4.13
CA LEU A 286 24.44 4.88 5.22
C LEU A 286 25.77 4.10 5.16
N VAL A 287 26.43 3.97 6.30
CA VAL A 287 27.69 3.24 6.43
C VAL A 287 27.54 2.08 7.41
N GLY A 288 27.75 0.86 6.93
CA GLY A 288 27.57 -0.36 7.71
C GLY A 288 26.18 -0.99 7.56
N ARG A 289 25.90 -2.02 8.35
CA ARG A 289 24.58 -2.68 8.34
C ARG A 289 23.59 -1.97 9.26
N VAL A 290 22.35 -1.91 8.81
CA VAL A 290 21.19 -1.61 9.67
C VAL A 290 21.14 -2.61 10.83
N SER A 291 21.06 -2.07 12.05
CA SER A 291 20.94 -2.84 13.30
C SER A 291 19.48 -2.87 13.77
N MET A 292 19.21 -3.53 14.91
CA MET A 292 17.84 -3.66 15.42
C MET A 292 17.18 -2.30 15.64
N ASP A 293 17.92 -1.38 16.25
CA ASP A 293 17.41 -0.08 16.68
C ASP A 293 18.30 1.08 16.20
N LEU A 294 19.35 0.83 15.41
CA LEU A 294 20.34 1.85 15.01
C LEU A 294 20.73 1.79 13.53
N LEU A 295 20.94 2.97 12.95
CA LEU A 295 21.65 3.20 11.69
C LEU A 295 22.90 4.02 11.93
N THR A 296 23.80 4.01 10.97
CA THR A 296 24.99 4.87 10.96
C THR A 296 25.15 5.53 9.60
N ALA A 297 25.44 6.82 9.57
CA ALA A 297 25.58 7.61 8.35
C ALA A 297 26.89 8.40 8.35
N ASP A 298 27.53 8.52 7.20
CA ASP A 298 28.67 9.42 7.01
C ASP A 298 28.17 10.87 6.89
N VAL A 299 28.66 11.71 7.79
CA VAL A 299 28.33 13.14 7.89
C VAL A 299 29.59 14.01 7.86
N SER A 300 30.71 13.48 7.38
CA SER A 300 32.03 14.14 7.35
C SER A 300 32.03 15.44 6.59
N HIS A 301 31.24 15.52 5.52
CA HIS A 301 31.15 16.67 4.62
C HIS A 301 30.21 17.77 5.12
N LEU A 302 29.48 17.56 6.23
CA LEU A 302 28.55 18.56 6.77
C LEU A 302 29.30 19.59 7.63
N ASP A 303 29.04 20.88 7.36
CA ASP A 303 29.57 22.00 8.17
C ASP A 303 29.05 21.97 9.62
N SER A 304 27.79 21.55 9.79
CA SER A 304 27.14 21.39 11.09
C SER A 304 26.29 20.14 11.12
N ILE A 305 26.37 19.38 12.20
CA ILE A 305 25.58 18.16 12.39
C ILE A 305 24.16 18.54 12.84
N PRO A 306 23.10 18.17 12.11
CA PRO A 306 21.72 18.47 12.51
C PRO A 306 21.27 17.58 13.68
N GLU A 307 20.09 17.86 14.23
CA GLU A 307 19.49 17.00 15.26
C GLU A 307 18.94 15.67 14.71
N SER A 308 18.64 15.62 13.41
CA SER A 308 18.08 14.45 12.73
C SER A 308 18.47 14.43 11.26
N LEU A 309 18.41 13.24 10.65
CA LEU A 309 18.47 13.05 9.19
C LEU A 309 17.17 12.41 8.70
N ASP A 310 16.77 12.74 7.48
CA ASP A 310 15.59 12.15 6.85
C ASP A 310 15.98 10.90 6.05
N ILE A 311 15.20 9.83 6.17
CA ILE A 311 15.34 8.61 5.33
C ILE A 311 14.19 8.48 4.32
N LEU A 312 13.09 9.20 4.53
CA LEU A 312 12.05 9.41 3.53
C LEU A 312 11.78 10.91 3.47
N CYS A 313 11.89 11.50 2.29
CA CYS A 313 11.79 12.95 2.07
C CYS A 313 11.49 13.26 0.59
N ALA A 314 11.58 14.53 0.18
CA ALA A 314 11.31 14.93 -1.20
C ALA A 314 12.36 14.37 -2.17
N GLU A 315 13.59 14.17 -1.71
CA GLU A 315 14.72 13.65 -2.47
C GLU A 315 14.76 12.12 -2.53
N GLN A 316 14.04 11.44 -1.62
CA GLN A 316 14.02 9.98 -1.51
C GLN A 316 12.63 9.50 -1.14
N SER A 317 11.93 8.97 -2.14
CA SER A 317 10.61 8.38 -2.03
C SER A 317 10.65 6.98 -1.39
N VAL A 318 9.46 6.41 -1.18
CA VAL A 318 9.34 5.04 -0.68
C VAL A 318 9.89 4.00 -1.67
N ASP A 319 9.83 4.28 -2.97
CA ASP A 319 10.33 3.36 -4.00
C ASP A 319 11.86 3.49 -4.16
N ASP A 320 12.42 4.70 -4.01
CA ASP A 320 13.89 4.89 -3.99
C ASP A 320 14.53 4.13 -2.81
N LEU A 321 13.92 4.23 -1.62
CA LEU A 321 14.38 3.47 -0.46
C LEU A 321 14.16 1.96 -0.63
N ALA A 322 13.11 1.55 -1.34
CA ALA A 322 12.84 0.15 -1.64
C ALA A 322 13.88 -0.45 -2.60
N GLU A 323 14.36 0.32 -3.58
CA GLU A 323 15.43 -0.10 -4.50
C GLU A 323 16.71 -0.46 -3.73
N ALA A 324 17.11 0.39 -2.77
CA ALA A 324 18.25 0.10 -1.90
C ALA A 324 18.09 -1.23 -1.14
N ALA A 325 16.85 -1.60 -0.78
CA ALA A 325 16.54 -2.84 -0.10
C ALA A 325 16.25 -4.03 -1.03
N GLY A 326 16.20 -3.83 -2.36
CA GLY A 326 15.83 -4.85 -3.33
C GLY A 326 14.36 -5.29 -3.25
N THR A 327 13.46 -4.35 -2.97
CA THR A 327 12.01 -4.59 -2.81
C THR A 327 11.17 -3.49 -3.48
N ILE A 328 9.91 -3.31 -3.06
CA ILE A 328 8.95 -2.32 -3.56
C ILE A 328 8.48 -1.37 -2.46
N GLY A 329 8.05 -0.14 -2.81
CA GLY A 329 7.62 0.87 -1.83
C GLY A 329 6.47 0.43 -0.92
N TYR A 330 5.66 -0.55 -1.35
CA TYR A 330 4.65 -1.20 -0.52
C TYR A 330 5.25 -1.80 0.76
N GLU A 331 6.39 -2.51 0.65
CA GLU A 331 7.02 -3.16 1.79
C GLU A 331 7.61 -2.12 2.74
N ILE A 332 8.20 -1.03 2.21
CA ILE A 332 8.68 0.08 3.02
C ILE A 332 7.56 0.65 3.88
N LEU A 333 6.45 1.05 3.27
CA LEU A 333 5.30 1.64 3.97
C LEU A 333 4.69 0.70 5.01
N THR A 334 4.42 -0.55 4.63
CA THR A 334 3.75 -1.52 5.50
C THR A 334 4.66 -2.07 6.61
N SER A 335 5.98 -1.89 6.49
CA SER A 335 6.95 -2.27 7.51
C SER A 335 7.16 -1.18 8.56
N LEU A 336 6.76 0.07 8.31
CA LEU A 336 6.92 1.18 9.27
C LEU A 336 6.23 0.87 10.61
N GLY A 337 7.05 0.68 11.64
CA GLY A 337 6.61 0.22 12.94
C GLY A 337 5.78 1.23 13.72
N VAL A 338 5.28 0.77 14.88
CA VAL A 338 4.45 1.56 15.79
C VAL A 338 5.26 2.48 16.72
N ARG A 339 6.59 2.34 16.77
CA ARG A 339 7.45 3.10 17.68
C ARG A 339 7.71 4.54 17.23
N TYR A 340 7.42 4.86 15.97
CA TYR A 340 7.56 6.22 15.46
C TYR A 340 6.53 7.16 16.09
N HIS A 341 6.97 8.39 16.37
CA HIS A 341 6.07 9.47 16.70
C HIS A 341 5.37 9.94 15.42
N ARG A 342 4.08 9.66 15.28
CA ARG A 342 3.30 9.98 14.07
C ARG A 342 2.70 11.39 14.17
N GLN A 343 2.96 12.22 13.17
CA GLN A 343 2.42 13.57 13.05
C GLN A 343 1.66 13.72 11.74
N ASP A 344 0.40 14.15 11.82
CA ASP A 344 -0.40 14.41 10.63
C ASP A 344 -0.27 15.88 10.23
N SER A 345 -0.25 16.15 8.93
CA SER A 345 -0.47 17.52 8.44
C SER A 345 -1.88 17.96 8.83
N PRO A 346 -2.09 19.25 9.18
CA PRO A 346 -3.43 19.75 9.45
C PRO A 346 -4.32 19.50 8.22
N ALA A 347 -5.44 18.80 8.44
CA ALA A 347 -6.46 18.61 7.43
C ALA A 347 -7.06 19.96 7.05
N VAL A 348 -7.10 20.29 5.76
CA VAL A 348 -7.73 21.51 5.22
C VAL A 348 -9.21 21.30 4.99
#